data_AF-A0A261AMV1-F1
#
_entry.id   AF-A0A261AMV1-F1
#
_cell.length_a   1.000
_cell.length_b   1.000
_cell.length_c   1.000
_cell.angle_alpha   90.00
_cell.angle_beta   90.00
_cell.angle_gamma   90.00
#
_symmetry.space_group_name_H-M   'P 1'
#
loop_
_entity.id
_entity.type
_entity.pdbx_description
1 polymer ?
#
loop_
_entity_poly.entity_id
_entity_poly.type
_entity_poly.pdbx_seq_one_letter_code
_entity_poly.pdbx_strand_id
1 'polypeptide(L)'
;MVAELCTKLDVVATKLDGFSGTARGNKHKMTDQSSPIANKQRVPICVFCAQNHSATQCQVYPSSDDRWKRAGIQGLCKHCGHIGHSATICSKRHRRCISCSDTHLSAFCSIENVQQTGSNQAKAADP
;
A
#
# COMPACT_ATOMS: atom_id res chain seq x y z
N MET A 1 -36.87 25.27 -2.32
CA MET A 1 -35.80 24.53 -1.63
C MET A 1 -35.30 23.30 -2.40
N VAL A 2 -36.16 22.50 -3.06
CA VAL A 2 -35.69 21.31 -3.84
C VAL A 2 -34.96 21.70 -5.14
N ALA A 3 -35.41 22.75 -5.84
CA ALA A 3 -34.77 23.20 -7.08
C ALA A 3 -33.31 23.67 -6.90
N GLU A 4 -33.01 24.37 -5.79
CA GLU A 4 -31.64 24.78 -5.47
C GLU A 4 -30.73 23.60 -5.14
N LEU A 5 -31.27 22.52 -4.58
CA LEU A 5 -30.51 21.30 -4.32
C LEU A 5 -30.17 20.56 -5.62
N CYS A 6 -31.10 20.48 -6.59
CA CYS A 6 -30.84 19.90 -7.90
C CYS A 6 -29.73 20.65 -8.64
N THR A 7 -29.78 21.98 -8.67
CA THR A 7 -28.73 22.79 -9.33
C THR A 7 -27.35 22.60 -8.70
N LYS A 8 -27.27 22.44 -7.37
CA LYS A 8 -26.00 22.15 -6.70
C LYS A 8 -25.46 20.77 -7.03
N LEU A 9 -26.32 19.76 -7.22
CA LEU A 9 -25.91 18.42 -7.63
C LEU A 9 -25.39 18.41 -9.08
N ASP A 10 -26.01 19.15 -10.00
CA ASP A 10 -25.53 19.27 -11.39
C ASP A 10 -24.17 19.97 -11.49
N VAL A 11 -23.94 20.99 -10.66
CA VAL A 11 -22.64 21.68 -10.56
C VAL A 11 -21.54 20.76 -10.00
N VAL A 12 -21.89 19.80 -9.14
CA VAL A 12 -20.94 18.80 -8.65
C VAL A 12 -20.66 17.73 -9.70
N ALA A 13 -21.68 17.28 -10.44
CA ALA A 13 -21.51 16.32 -11.54
C ALA A 13 -20.55 16.84 -12.62
N THR A 14 -20.76 18.08 -13.07
CA THR A 14 -19.90 18.73 -14.08
C THR A 14 -18.44 18.92 -13.64
N LYS A 15 -18.16 19.01 -12.33
CA LYS A 15 -16.79 19.08 -11.80
C LYS A 15 -16.08 17.73 -11.77
N LEU A 16 -16.82 16.62 -11.76
CA LEU A 16 -16.25 15.27 -11.74
C LEU A 16 -15.87 14.77 -13.15
N ASP A 17 -16.58 15.22 -14.19
CA ASP A 17 -16.28 14.85 -15.59
C ASP A 17 -14.94 15.43 -16.11
N GLY A 18 -14.42 16.48 -15.48
CA GLY A 18 -13.12 17.07 -15.79
C GLY A 18 -11.90 16.31 -15.23
N PHE A 19 -12.10 15.29 -14.39
CA PHE A 19 -11.00 14.57 -13.73
C PHE A 19 -10.65 13.22 -14.40
N SER A 20 -11.21 12.93 -15.58
CA SER A 20 -10.81 11.77 -16.40
C SER A 20 -9.56 12.08 -17.23
N GLY A 21 -8.48 12.41 -16.54
CA GLY A 21 -7.14 12.54 -17.11
C GLY A 21 -6.31 11.32 -16.75
N THR A 22 -6.44 10.23 -17.51
CA THR A 22 -5.43 9.17 -17.50
C THR A 22 -4.12 9.73 -18.06
N ALA A 23 -3.26 10.24 -17.18
CA ALA A 23 -1.86 10.50 -17.52
C ALA A 23 -1.19 9.13 -17.76
N ARG A 24 -1.33 8.63 -18.99
CA ARG A 24 -0.52 7.53 -19.51
C ARG A 24 0.93 7.99 -19.42
N GLY A 25 1.71 7.34 -18.56
CA GLY A 25 3.13 7.64 -18.43
C GLY A 25 3.82 7.57 -19.79
N ASN A 26 4.52 8.65 -20.16
CA ASN A 26 5.44 8.65 -21.29
C ASN A 26 6.46 7.51 -21.10
N LYS A 27 6.52 6.58 -22.06
CA LYS A 27 7.65 5.66 -22.18
C LYS A 27 8.84 6.47 -22.69
N HIS A 28 9.65 7.00 -21.78
CA HIS A 28 10.99 7.48 -22.15
C HIS A 28 11.83 6.27 -22.58
N LYS A 29 12.20 6.25 -23.86
CA LYS A 29 13.19 5.34 -24.42
C LYS A 29 14.55 5.92 -24.05
N MET A 30 15.15 5.43 -22.96
CA MET A 30 16.47 5.86 -22.52
C MET A 30 17.50 5.33 -23.53
N THR A 31 18.27 6.23 -24.14
CA THR A 31 19.56 5.88 -24.75
C THR A 31 20.56 5.62 -23.63
N ASP A 32 21.37 4.57 -23.82
CA ASP A 32 22.43 4.14 -22.91
C ASP A 32 23.40 5.29 -22.59
N GLN A 33 23.28 5.82 -21.38
CA GLN A 33 24.36 6.55 -20.72
C GLN A 33 24.47 5.98 -19.30
N SER A 34 25.26 4.92 -19.23
CA SER A 34 25.81 4.32 -18.03
C SER A 34 26.44 5.40 -17.14
N SER A 35 25.67 5.88 -16.17
CA SER A 35 26.16 6.66 -15.03
C SER A 35 25.73 5.90 -13.77
N PRO A 36 26.62 5.66 -12.79
CA PRO A 36 26.29 4.83 -11.63
C PRO A 36 25.32 5.61 -10.73
N ILE A 37 24.02 5.41 -10.97
CA ILE A 37 22.96 5.83 -10.06
C ILE A 37 23.18 4.99 -8.80
N ALA A 38 23.83 5.57 -7.79
CA ALA A 38 23.85 5.03 -6.45
C ALA A 38 22.40 4.72 -6.07
N ASN A 39 22.09 3.43 -5.92
CA ASN A 39 20.78 2.93 -5.53
C ASN A 39 20.40 3.53 -4.17
N LYS A 40 19.78 4.71 -4.18
CA LYS A 40 19.17 5.29 -2.98
C LYS A 40 17.95 4.45 -2.67
N GLN A 41 18.18 3.42 -1.86
CA GLN A 41 17.15 2.53 -1.33
C GLN A 41 16.07 3.40 -0.68
N ARG A 42 14.93 3.57 -1.36
CA ARG A 42 13.82 4.35 -0.80
C ARG A 42 13.29 3.60 0.41
N VAL A 43 13.44 4.18 1.58
CA VAL A 43 12.89 3.64 2.83
C VAL A 43 11.36 3.59 2.68
N PRO A 44 10.71 2.45 2.94
CA PRO A 44 9.26 2.35 2.86
C PRO A 44 8.61 3.30 3.87
N ILE A 45 7.54 3.96 3.44
CA ILE A 45 6.69 4.79 4.30
C ILE A 45 5.53 3.93 4.78
N CYS A 46 5.29 3.94 6.09
CA CYS A 46 4.21 3.18 6.70
C CYS A 46 2.85 3.76 6.32
N VAL A 47 1.97 2.92 5.76
CA VAL A 47 0.64 3.34 5.31
C VAL A 47 -0.29 3.78 6.46
N PHE A 48 0.02 3.43 7.71
CA PHE A 48 -0.83 3.72 8.86
C PHE A 48 -0.45 5.02 9.60
N CYS A 49 0.86 5.24 9.78
CA CYS A 49 1.40 6.35 10.57
C CYS A 49 2.33 7.30 9.79
N ALA A 50 2.54 7.04 8.49
CA ALA A 50 3.38 7.85 7.60
C ALA A 50 4.85 8.00 8.02
N GLN A 51 5.34 7.16 8.93
CA GLN A 51 6.75 7.14 9.35
C GLN A 51 7.60 6.20 8.48
N ASN A 52 8.92 6.34 8.56
CA ASN A 52 9.92 5.60 7.78
C ASN A 52 10.12 4.14 8.27
N HIS A 53 9.11 3.29 8.08
CA HIS A 53 9.20 1.85 8.32
C HIS A 53 8.18 1.07 7.47
N SER A 54 8.35 -0.25 7.41
CA SER A 54 7.39 -1.14 6.75
C SER A 54 6.09 -1.27 7.56
N ALA A 55 4.94 -1.39 6.90
CA ALA A 55 3.64 -1.49 7.57
C ALA A 55 3.52 -2.66 8.58
N THR A 56 4.30 -3.72 8.40
CA THR A 56 4.39 -4.87 9.31
C THR A 56 5.18 -4.58 10.59
N GLN A 57 6.01 -3.54 10.60
CA GLN A 57 6.87 -3.14 11.72
C GLN A 57 6.34 -1.88 12.42
N CYS A 58 5.05 -1.58 12.28
CA CYS A 58 4.48 -0.36 12.84
C CYS A 58 4.33 -0.44 14.36
N GLN A 59 5.12 0.35 15.09
CA GLN A 59 5.04 0.42 16.55
C GLN A 59 3.81 1.20 17.05
N VAL A 60 3.26 2.10 16.23
CA VAL A 60 2.03 2.86 16.55
C VAL A 60 0.78 1.96 16.47
N TYR A 61 0.79 0.99 15.55
CA TYR A 61 -0.31 0.04 15.34
C TYR A 61 0.25 -1.40 15.36
N PRO A 62 0.61 -1.91 16.55
CA PRO A 62 1.33 -3.17 16.70
C PRO A 62 0.44 -4.39 16.45
N SER A 63 -0.84 -4.31 16.80
CA SER A 63 -1.81 -5.39 16.57
C SER A 63 -2.40 -5.35 15.17
N SER A 64 -2.73 -6.54 14.64
CA SER A 64 -3.53 -6.69 13.42
C SER A 64 -4.88 -5.96 13.55
N ASP A 65 -5.53 -6.09 14.70
CA ASP A 65 -6.84 -5.49 14.97
C ASP A 65 -6.76 -3.95 14.92
N ASP A 66 -5.71 -3.35 15.50
CA ASP A 66 -5.50 -1.91 15.46
C ASP A 66 -5.28 -1.41 14.02
N ARG A 67 -4.55 -2.18 13.21
CA ARG A 67 -4.34 -1.87 11.79
C ARG A 67 -5.64 -1.95 11.00
N TRP A 68 -6.48 -2.94 11.27
CA TRP A 68 -7.82 -3.03 10.66
C TRP A 68 -8.72 -1.84 11.04
N LYS A 69 -8.77 -1.48 12.32
CA LYS A 69 -9.52 -0.30 12.79
C LYS A 69 -9.01 0.98 12.12
N ARG A 70 -7.69 1.18 12.10
CA ARG A 70 -7.06 2.33 11.45
C ARG A 70 -7.37 2.39 9.96
N ALA A 71 -7.34 1.25 9.27
CA ALA A 71 -7.69 1.15 7.86
C ALA A 71 -9.16 1.52 7.60
N GLY A 72 -10.09 1.08 8.45
CA GLY A 72 -11.49 1.47 8.38
C GLY A 72 -11.67 2.99 8.51
N ILE A 73 -11.02 3.60 9.50
CA ILE A 73 -11.08 5.05 9.74
C ILE A 73 -10.50 5.86 8.57
N GLN A 74 -9.40 5.41 7.99
CA GLN A 74 -8.71 6.10 6.90
C GLN A 74 -9.24 5.75 5.49
N GLY A 75 -10.17 4.79 5.38
CA GLY A 75 -10.64 4.29 4.08
C GLY A 75 -9.55 3.58 3.27
N LEU A 76 -8.61 2.90 3.93
CA LEU A 76 -7.55 2.15 3.27
C LEU A 76 -8.10 0.85 2.68
N CYS A 77 -7.69 0.56 1.44
CA CYS A 77 -8.01 -0.71 0.82
C CYS A 77 -7.28 -1.87 1.52
N LYS A 78 -8.03 -2.88 1.99
CA LYS A 78 -7.49 -4.07 2.68
C LYS A 78 -6.48 -4.90 1.87
N HIS A 79 -6.48 -4.76 0.54
CA HIS A 79 -5.59 -5.52 -0.34
C HIS A 79 -4.27 -4.81 -0.64
N CYS A 80 -4.24 -3.47 -0.59
CA CYS A 80 -3.08 -2.70 -1.04
C CYS A 80 -2.67 -1.55 -0.12
N GLY A 81 -3.47 -1.21 0.89
CA GLY A 81 -3.21 -0.13 1.85
C GLY A 81 -3.24 1.27 1.25
N HIS A 82 -3.87 1.48 0.08
CA HIS A 82 -4.05 2.81 -0.52
C HIS A 82 -5.50 3.26 -0.42
N ILE A 83 -5.70 4.58 -0.37
CA ILE A 83 -7.00 5.23 -0.46
C ILE A 83 -7.46 5.38 -1.92
N GLY A 84 -8.74 5.74 -2.11
CA GLY A 84 -9.28 6.15 -3.41
C GLY A 84 -9.87 5.03 -4.27
N HIS A 85 -9.99 3.81 -3.75
CA HIS A 85 -10.72 2.73 -4.44
C HIS A 85 -11.30 1.71 -3.45
N SER A 86 -12.34 1.00 -3.88
CA SER A 86 -12.93 -0.10 -3.12
C SER A 86 -12.14 -1.41 -3.29
N ALA A 87 -12.31 -2.33 -2.34
CA ALA A 87 -11.64 -3.64 -2.40
C ALA A 87 -12.00 -4.45 -3.66
N THR A 88 -13.22 -4.29 -4.19
CA THR A 88 -13.73 -5.04 -5.35
C THR A 88 -13.03 -4.68 -6.65
N ILE A 89 -12.68 -3.40 -6.84
CA ILE A 89 -11.97 -2.91 -8.03
C ILE A 89 -10.45 -2.85 -7.85
N CYS A 90 -9.93 -3.26 -6.69
CA CYS A 90 -8.51 -3.23 -6.42
C CYS A 90 -7.76 -4.17 -7.37
N SER A 91 -6.72 -3.67 -8.04
CA SER A 91 -5.83 -4.49 -8.88
C SER A 91 -5.10 -5.58 -8.09
N LYS A 92 -4.95 -5.40 -6.77
CA LYS A 92 -4.32 -6.37 -5.85
C LYS A 92 -5.34 -7.24 -5.11
N ARG A 93 -6.62 -7.26 -5.48
CA ARG A 93 -7.67 -8.04 -4.79
C ARG A 93 -7.39 -9.53 -4.67
N HIS A 94 -6.64 -10.10 -5.62
CA HIS A 94 -6.25 -11.52 -5.64
C HIS A 94 -4.87 -11.78 -5.00
N ARG A 95 -4.22 -10.76 -4.43
CA ARG A 95 -2.99 -10.95 -3.66
C ARG A 95 -3.28 -11.88 -2.49
N ARG A 96 -2.48 -12.94 -2.35
CA ARG A 96 -2.48 -13.82 -1.18
C ARG A 96 -1.47 -13.35 -0.14
N CYS A 97 -1.88 -13.40 1.12
CA CYS A 97 -1.02 -13.19 2.27
C CYS A 97 -0.01 -14.34 2.37
N ILE A 98 1.24 -14.00 2.69
CA ILE A 98 2.32 -14.99 2.78
C ILE A 98 2.15 -15.87 4.03
N SER A 99 1.55 -15.34 5.12
CA SER A 99 1.40 -16.09 6.38
C SER A 99 0.21 -17.04 6.40
N CYS A 100 -0.94 -16.65 5.85
CA CYS A 100 -2.21 -17.40 5.98
C CYS A 100 -2.86 -17.75 4.64
N SER A 101 -2.27 -17.36 3.50
CA SER A 101 -2.81 -17.57 2.16
C SER A 101 -4.13 -16.83 1.82
N ASP A 102 -4.75 -16.13 2.78
CA ASP A 102 -5.96 -15.32 2.55
C ASP A 102 -5.70 -14.05 1.73
N THR A 103 -6.76 -13.44 1.22
CA THR A 103 -6.67 -12.26 0.35
C THR A 103 -6.61 -10.94 1.13
N HIS A 104 -5.43 -10.57 1.62
CA HIS A 104 -5.18 -9.27 2.25
C HIS A 104 -3.71 -8.82 2.13
N LEU A 105 -3.44 -7.54 2.42
CA LEU A 105 -2.07 -7.04 2.60
C LEU A 105 -1.49 -7.64 3.88
N SER A 106 -0.30 -8.28 3.82
CA SER A 106 0.29 -9.04 4.95
C SER A 106 0.38 -8.27 6.28
N ALA A 107 0.43 -6.94 6.26
CA ALA A 107 0.35 -6.13 7.47
C ALA A 107 -0.96 -6.35 8.26
N PHE A 108 -2.07 -6.64 7.58
CA PHE A 108 -3.36 -6.96 8.21
C PHE A 108 -3.50 -8.41 8.68
N CYS A 109 -2.44 -9.21 8.58
CA CYS A 109 -2.50 -10.60 9.02
C CYS A 109 -2.40 -10.67 10.55
N SER A 110 -3.26 -11.49 11.15
CA SER A 110 -3.23 -11.79 12.59
C SER A 110 -2.25 -12.92 12.93
N ILE A 111 -1.79 -13.69 11.94
CA ILE A 111 -0.73 -14.66 12.15
C ILE A 111 0.59 -13.90 12.18
N GLU A 112 1.22 -13.87 13.35
CA GLU A 112 2.58 -13.37 13.51
C GLU A 112 3.47 -14.18 12.57
N ASN A 113 4.05 -13.49 11.60
CA ASN A 113 5.06 -14.09 10.75
C ASN A 113 6.27 -14.29 11.67
N VAL A 114 6.49 -15.50 12.17
CA VAL A 114 7.78 -15.90 12.73
C VAL A 114 8.75 -15.75 11.58
N GLN A 115 9.33 -14.56 11.46
CA GLN A 115 10.44 -14.31 10.57
C GLN A 115 11.50 -15.29 11.03
N GLN A 116 11.70 -16.35 10.25
CA GLN A 116 12.93 -17.11 10.29
C GLN A 116 14.03 -16.10 9.98
N THR A 117 14.60 -15.50 11.04
CA THR A 117 15.93 -14.93 10.98
C THR A 117 16.81 -16.09 10.56
N GLY A 118 17.20 -16.12 9.29
CA GLY A 118 18.24 -17.00 8.80
C GLY A 118 19.49 -16.67 9.60
N SER A 119 19.72 -17.43 10.67
CA SER A 119 20.99 -17.54 11.35
C SER A 119 21.96 -18.10 10.32
N ASN A 120 22.67 -17.21 9.62
CA ASN A 120 23.90 -17.60 8.96
C ASN A 120 24.93 -17.92 10.07
N GLN A 121 24.84 -19.11 10.65
CA GLN A 121 26.01 -19.73 11.26
C GLN A 121 26.79 -20.38 10.12
N ALA A 122 27.79 -19.63 9.64
CA ALA A 122 28.89 -20.19 8.86
C ALA A 122 30.16 -20.15 9.73
N LYS A 123 30.90 -21.27 9.69
CA LYS A 123 32.30 -21.49 10.11
C LYS A 123 32.56 -21.61 11.63
N ALA A 124 33.41 -22.52 12.12
CA ALA A 124 34.43 -23.34 11.47
C ALA A 124 34.73 -24.65 12.22
N ALA A 125 35.28 -25.58 11.43
CA ALA A 125 35.96 -26.84 11.75
C ALA A 125 36.87 -26.86 12.99
N ASP A 126 36.90 -28.04 13.64
CA ASP A 126 38.02 -28.86 14.18
C ASP A 126 39.22 -28.20 14.89
N PRO A 127 39.94 -28.92 15.80
CA PRO A 127 40.25 -30.36 15.78
C PRO A 127 39.92 -31.18 17.05
#